data_AF-Q974D3-F1
#
_entry.id   AF-Q974D3-F1
#
_cell.length_a   1.000
_cell.length_b   1.000
_cell.length_c   1.000
_cell.angle_alpha   90.00
_cell.angle_beta   90.00
_cell.angle_gamma   90.00
#
_symmetry.space_group_name_H-M   'P 1'
#
loop_
_entity.id
_entity.type
_entity.pdbx_description
1 polymer ?
#
loop_
_entity_poly.entity_id
_entity_poly.type
_entity_poly.pdbx_seq_one_letter_code
_entity_poly.pdbx_strand_id
1 'polypeptide(L)'
;MLTQFIILTIGNLFFNMQGLLLLFYVEDFLHKGPIFFSMLGIASEAGIILGSAYAPKIKKGKIGFYHVLFGTFISISLVSYIVIHNVFLAVVPTFIIFFFSGINSVLTSSVLLRVIDKEYMGRVRGTISAISNGLVTFSVL
;
A
#
# COMPACT_ATOMS: atom_id res chain seq x y z
N MET A 1 -6.73 9.78 18.72
CA MET A 1 -7.54 10.16 17.54
C MET A 1 -6.67 10.85 16.48
N LEU A 2 -6.19 12.08 16.73
CA LEU A 2 -5.37 12.83 15.76
C LEU A 2 -4.07 12.12 15.36
N THR A 3 -3.33 11.54 16.32
CA THR A 3 -2.07 10.83 16.05
C THR A 3 -2.26 9.59 15.18
N GLN A 4 -3.33 8.82 15.40
CA GLN A 4 -3.66 7.66 14.57
C GLN A 4 -4.06 8.07 13.15
N PHE A 5 -4.79 9.18 13.02
CA PHE A 5 -5.17 9.74 11.74
C PHE A 5 -3.94 10.23 10.97
N ILE A 6 -3.03 10.98 11.60
CA ILE A 6 -1.77 11.45 11.01
C ILE A 6 -0.89 10.26 10.57
N ILE A 7 -0.74 9.22 11.40
CA ILE A 7 0.02 8.01 11.05
C ILE A 7 -0.60 7.31 9.83
N LEU A 8 -1.94 7.23 9.77
CA LEU A 8 -2.66 6.65 8.63
C LEU A 8 -2.51 7.50 7.36
N THR A 9 -2.57 8.82 7.46
CA THR A 9 -2.40 9.74 6.32
C THR A 9 -0.97 9.73 5.79
N ILE A 10 0.04 9.72 6.67
CA ILE A 10 1.46 9.59 6.30
C ILE A 10 1.72 8.22 5.69
N GLY A 11 1.18 7.14 6.27
CA GLY A 11 1.24 5.80 5.69
C GLY A 11 0.65 5.79 4.28
N ASN A 12 -0.53 6.37 4.08
CA ASN A 12 -1.14 6.47 2.75
C ASN A 12 -0.29 7.28 1.76
N LEU A 13 0.37 8.35 2.22
CA LEU A 13 1.25 9.19 1.39
C LEU A 13 2.40 8.37 0.79
N PHE A 14 3.11 7.60 1.63
CA PHE A 14 4.25 6.79 1.20
C PHE A 14 3.84 5.51 0.46
N PHE A 15 2.70 4.91 0.81
CA PHE A 15 2.25 3.66 0.19
C PHE A 15 1.52 3.87 -1.15
N ASN A 16 0.89 5.03 -1.41
CA ASN A 16 0.28 5.31 -2.71
C ASN A 16 1.31 5.59 -3.82
N MET A 17 2.55 5.94 -3.47
CA MET A 17 3.64 6.12 -4.46
C MET A 17 4.23 4.80 -4.97
N GLN A 18 3.80 3.65 -4.43
CA GLN A 18 4.35 2.34 -4.81
C GLN A 18 4.19 2.01 -6.30
N GLY A 19 3.08 2.44 -6.93
CA GLY A 19 2.85 2.23 -8.36
C GLY A 19 3.86 2.97 -9.24
N LEU A 20 4.21 4.21 -8.88
CA LEU A 20 5.21 4.99 -9.59
C LEU A 20 6.63 4.47 -9.34
N LEU A 21 6.94 4.08 -8.11
CA LEU A 21 8.23 3.45 -7.81
C LEU A 21 8.43 2.16 -8.63
N LEU A 22 7.35 1.39 -8.86
CA LEU A 22 7.38 0.21 -9.71
C LEU A 22 7.65 0.57 -11.18
N LEU A 23 7.06 1.67 -11.68
CA LEU A 23 7.27 2.17 -13.02
C LEU A 23 8.74 2.60 -13.21
N PHE A 24 9.25 3.47 -12.35
CA PHE A 24 10.65 3.91 -12.35
C PHE A 24 11.63 2.74 -12.23
N TYR A 25 11.30 1.74 -11.40
CA TYR A 25 12.12 0.56 -11.25
C TYR A 25 12.20 -0.27 -12.56
N VAL A 26 11.09 -0.43 -13.28
CA VAL A 26 11.08 -1.22 -14.53
C VAL A 26 11.72 -0.44 -15.69
N GLU A 27 11.35 0.82 -15.87
CA GLU A 27 11.76 1.63 -17.01
C GLU A 27 13.18 2.18 -16.84
N ASP A 28 13.48 2.84 -15.71
CA ASP A 28 14.74 3.56 -15.53
C ASP A 28 15.83 2.70 -14.87
N PHE A 29 15.48 1.85 -13.91
CA PHE A 29 16.49 1.02 -13.24
C PHE A 29 16.79 -0.27 -14.01
N LEU A 30 15.76 -1.04 -14.37
CA LEU A 30 15.93 -2.31 -15.08
C LEU A 30 16.03 -2.16 -16.61
N HIS A 31 15.67 -1.00 -17.17
CA HIS A 31 15.67 -0.74 -18.61
C HIS A 31 14.84 -1.78 -19.39
N LYS A 32 13.64 -2.09 -18.88
CA LYS A 32 12.73 -3.10 -19.43
C LYS A 32 11.46 -2.46 -19.99
N GLY A 33 10.87 -3.15 -20.97
CA GLY A 33 9.64 -2.71 -21.63
C GLY A 33 8.38 -2.91 -20.79
N PRO A 34 7.24 -2.37 -21.25
CA PRO A 34 5.98 -2.27 -20.49
C PRO A 34 5.37 -3.63 -20.12
N ILE A 35 5.68 -4.71 -20.86
CA ILE A 35 5.21 -6.07 -20.53
C ILE A 35 5.67 -6.49 -19.13
N PHE A 36 6.88 -6.08 -18.73
CA PHE A 36 7.44 -6.40 -17.44
C PHE A 36 6.79 -5.59 -16.31
N PHE A 37 6.41 -4.34 -16.58
CA PHE A 37 5.59 -3.56 -15.66
C PHE A 37 4.23 -4.22 -15.45
N SER A 38 3.55 -4.64 -16.52
CA SER A 38 2.28 -5.36 -16.42
C SER A 38 2.38 -6.66 -15.63
N MET A 39 3.48 -7.40 -15.77
CA MET A 39 3.74 -8.61 -14.98
C MET A 39 3.81 -8.32 -13.48
N LEU A 40 4.58 -7.31 -13.08
CA LEU A 40 4.64 -6.87 -11.69
C LEU A 40 3.30 -6.28 -11.22
N GLY A 41 2.57 -5.61 -12.12
CA GLY A 41 1.20 -5.14 -11.90
C GLY A 41 0.24 -6.28 -11.54
N ILE A 42 0.24 -7.38 -12.29
CA ILE A 42 -0.57 -8.57 -11.97
C ILE A 42 -0.19 -9.16 -10.61
N ALA A 43 1.12 -9.24 -10.31
CA ALA A 43 1.59 -9.70 -9.00
C ALA A 43 1.12 -8.77 -7.86
N SER A 44 1.09 -7.46 -8.10
CA SER A 44 0.59 -6.47 -7.15
C SER A 44 -0.89 -6.66 -6.86
N GLU A 45 -1.73 -6.77 -7.89
CA GLU A 45 -3.18 -6.99 -7.76
C GLU A 45 -3.49 -8.29 -7.03
N ALA A 46 -2.81 -9.39 -7.39
CA ALA A 46 -2.95 -10.66 -6.70
C ALA A 46 -2.58 -10.53 -5.21
N GLY A 47 -1.51 -9.80 -4.90
CA GLY A 47 -1.11 -9.47 -3.54
C GLY A 47 -2.22 -8.74 -2.79
N ILE A 48 -2.72 -7.62 -3.33
CA ILE A 48 -3.79 -6.81 -2.70
C ILE A 48 -5.02 -7.67 -2.41
N ILE A 49 -5.50 -8.44 -3.37
CA ILE A 49 -6.71 -9.27 -3.23
C ILE A 49 -6.52 -10.30 -2.11
N LEU A 50 -5.42 -11.05 -2.15
CA LEU A 50 -5.15 -12.10 -1.17
C LEU A 50 -4.89 -11.52 0.23
N GLY A 51 -4.16 -10.41 0.31
CA GLY A 51 -3.92 -9.69 1.56
C GLY A 51 -5.21 -9.17 2.17
N SER A 52 -6.05 -8.53 1.36
CA SER A 52 -7.36 -8.04 1.80
C SER A 52 -8.26 -9.17 2.31
N ALA A 53 -8.26 -10.33 1.62
CA ALA A 53 -8.99 -11.52 2.04
C ALA A 53 -8.44 -12.13 3.35
N TYR A 54 -7.15 -11.95 3.64
CA TYR A 54 -6.53 -12.44 4.88
C TYR A 54 -6.81 -11.54 6.09
N ALA A 55 -7.02 -10.24 5.87
CA ALA A 55 -7.19 -9.24 6.93
C ALA A 55 -8.23 -9.58 8.02
N PRO A 56 -9.41 -10.18 7.72
CA PRO A 56 -10.40 -10.54 8.75
C PRO A 56 -9.90 -11.54 9.79
N LYS A 57 -8.84 -12.32 9.49
CA LYS A 57 -8.26 -13.30 10.41
C LYS A 57 -7.42 -12.65 11.53
N ILE A 58 -7.16 -11.35 11.44
CA ILE A 58 -6.30 -10.63 12.39
C ILE A 58 -7.09 -10.22 13.64
N LYS A 59 -6.51 -10.47 14.82
CA LYS A 59 -7.14 -10.16 16.11
C LYS A 59 -7.33 -8.65 16.28
N LYS A 60 -8.60 -8.23 16.45
CA LYS A 60 -9.05 -6.83 16.58
C LYS A 60 -8.35 -6.01 17.67
N GLY A 61 -7.82 -6.63 18.72
CA GLY A 61 -7.14 -5.94 19.83
C GLY A 61 -5.66 -5.62 19.60
N LYS A 62 -5.04 -6.14 18.53
CA LYS A 62 -3.61 -5.95 18.25
C LYS A 62 -3.34 -5.20 16.94
N ILE A 63 -4.33 -4.44 16.44
CA ILE A 63 -4.26 -3.78 15.13
C ILE A 63 -3.02 -2.87 15.01
N GLY A 64 -2.69 -2.10 16.05
CA GLY A 64 -1.51 -1.24 16.04
C GLY A 64 -0.18 -2.01 15.89
N PHE A 65 -0.04 -3.14 16.59
CA PHE A 65 1.14 -4.00 16.47
C PHE A 65 1.28 -4.58 15.06
N TYR A 66 0.18 -5.11 14.51
CA TYR A 66 0.17 -5.66 13.14
C TYR A 66 0.46 -4.58 12.10
N HIS A 67 -0.03 -3.36 12.29
CA HIS A 67 0.24 -2.25 11.37
C HIS A 67 1.74 -1.93 11.29
N VAL A 68 2.43 -1.84 12.43
CA VAL A 68 3.89 -1.63 12.49
C VAL A 68 4.64 -2.82 11.88
N LEU A 69 4.22 -4.05 12.18
CA LEU A 69 4.82 -5.26 11.65
C LEU A 69 4.74 -5.32 10.12
N PHE A 70 3.56 -5.07 9.55
CA PHE A 70 3.36 -5.04 8.10
C PHE A 70 4.10 -3.89 7.44
N GLY A 71 4.12 -2.71 8.06
CA GLY A 71 4.94 -1.58 7.59
C GLY A 71 6.41 -1.95 7.49
N THR A 72 6.94 -2.66 8.49
CA THR A 72 8.33 -3.15 8.50
C THR A 72 8.61 -4.10 7.33
N PHE A 73 7.73 -5.08 7.09
CA PHE A 73 7.87 -6.01 5.96
C PHE A 73 7.80 -5.32 4.60
N ILE A 74 6.94 -4.31 4.46
CA ILE A 74 6.86 -3.49 3.25
C ILE A 74 8.18 -2.73 3.06
N SER A 75 8.69 -2.07 4.10
CA SER A 75 9.96 -1.32 4.02
C SER A 75 11.14 -2.21 3.66
N ILE A 76 11.28 -3.40 4.26
CA ILE A 76 12.34 -4.35 3.93
C ILE A 76 12.23 -4.80 2.46
N SER A 77 11.01 -5.11 2.01
CA SER A 77 10.77 -5.49 0.62
C SER A 77 11.09 -4.35 -0.35
N LEU A 78 10.82 -3.09 0.01
CA LEU A 78 11.19 -1.94 -0.81
C LEU A 78 12.70 -1.79 -0.96
N VAL A 79 13.47 -1.97 0.14
CA VAL A 79 14.94 -1.92 0.09
C VAL A 79 15.51 -3.01 -0.82
N SER A 80 14.83 -4.16 -0.94
CA SER A 80 15.31 -5.27 -1.79
C SER A 80 15.39 -4.90 -3.29
N TYR A 81 14.60 -3.92 -3.77
CA TYR A 81 14.68 -3.46 -5.15
C TYR A 81 16.03 -2.85 -5.52
N ILE A 82 16.78 -2.33 -4.55
CA ILE A 82 18.11 -1.72 -4.81
C ILE A 82 19.11 -2.78 -5.30
N VAL A 83 18.96 -4.04 -4.85
CA VAL A 83 19.92 -5.12 -5.16
C VAL A 83 19.41 -6.08 -6.23
N ILE A 84 18.10 -6.08 -6.50
CA ILE A 84 17.50 -6.97 -7.49
C ILE A 84 17.62 -6.32 -8.88
N HIS A 85 18.46 -6.90 -9.73
CA HIS A 85 18.63 -6.46 -11.12
C HIS A 85 17.86 -7.34 -12.11
N ASN A 86 17.03 -8.26 -11.61
CA ASN A 86 16.24 -9.20 -12.40
C ASN A 86 14.75 -9.05 -12.07
N VAL A 87 13.97 -8.68 -13.08
CA VAL A 87 12.52 -8.48 -12.96
C VAL A 87 11.77 -9.72 -12.45
N PHE A 88 12.19 -10.94 -12.79
CA PHE A 88 11.51 -12.16 -12.36
C PHE A 88 11.69 -12.40 -10.86
N LEU A 89 12.84 -12.03 -10.30
CA LEU A 89 13.07 -12.07 -8.86
C LEU A 89 12.30 -10.96 -8.14
N ALA A 90 12.04 -9.84 -8.82
CA ALA A 90 11.31 -8.70 -8.28
C ALA A 90 9.81 -9.00 -8.05
N VAL A 91 9.24 -10.03 -8.72
CA VAL A 91 7.85 -10.48 -8.52
C VAL A 91 7.56 -10.79 -7.05
N VAL A 92 8.51 -11.43 -6.34
CA VAL A 92 8.34 -11.83 -4.94
C VAL A 92 8.21 -10.62 -4.00
N PRO A 93 9.16 -9.67 -3.95
CA PRO A 93 9.00 -8.48 -3.13
C PRO A 93 7.82 -7.61 -3.58
N THR A 94 7.50 -7.54 -4.88
CA THR A 94 6.26 -6.88 -5.34
C THR A 94 5.04 -7.50 -4.67
N PHE A 95 4.86 -8.81 -4.80
CA PHE A 95 3.73 -9.51 -4.19
C PHE A 95 3.65 -9.27 -2.68
N ILE A 96 4.78 -9.38 -1.96
CA ILE A 96 4.83 -9.20 -0.50
C ILE A 96 4.41 -7.79 -0.09
N ILE A 97 4.93 -6.76 -0.77
CA ILE A 97 4.57 -5.36 -0.51
C ILE A 97 3.06 -5.19 -0.62
N PHE A 98 2.50 -5.60 -1.75
CA PHE A 98 1.10 -5.38 -2.04
C PHE A 98 0.15 -6.28 -1.24
N PHE A 99 0.60 -7.47 -0.85
CA PHE A 99 -0.11 -8.32 0.11
C PHE A 99 -0.27 -7.65 1.47
N PHE A 100 0.81 -7.11 2.03
CA PHE A 100 0.74 -6.41 3.31
C PHE A 100 0.01 -5.06 3.20
N SER A 101 0.13 -4.36 2.06
CA SER A 101 -0.67 -3.17 1.76
C SER A 101 -2.17 -3.48 1.74
N GLY A 102 -2.59 -4.59 1.11
CA GLY A 102 -3.98 -5.05 1.08
C GLY A 102 -4.52 -5.32 2.49
N ILE A 103 -3.74 -6.00 3.33
CA ILE A 103 -4.12 -6.21 4.74
C ILE A 103 -4.32 -4.87 5.46
N ASN A 104 -3.35 -3.96 5.32
CA ASN A 104 -3.38 -2.65 5.96
C ASN A 104 -4.57 -1.80 5.52
N SER A 105 -4.97 -1.87 4.24
CA SER A 105 -6.12 -1.15 3.70
C SER A 105 -7.43 -1.57 4.39
N VAL A 106 -7.65 -2.88 4.54
CA VAL A 106 -8.84 -3.41 5.21
C VAL A 106 -8.85 -3.08 6.70
N LEU A 107 -7.70 -3.21 7.37
CA LEU A 107 -7.57 -2.87 8.80
C LEU A 107 -7.83 -1.38 9.04
N THR A 108 -7.25 -0.51 8.22
CA THR A 108 -7.45 0.94 8.29
C THR A 108 -8.91 1.31 8.11
N SER A 109 -9.55 0.76 7.07
CA SER A 109 -10.97 0.97 6.81
C SER A 109 -11.84 0.51 7.99
N SER A 110 -11.48 -0.63 8.60
CA SER A 110 -12.19 -1.18 9.76
C SER A 110 -12.03 -0.34 11.02
N VAL A 111 -10.87 0.31 11.21
CA VAL A 111 -10.63 1.24 12.32
C VAL A 111 -11.41 2.52 12.10
N LEU A 112 -11.37 3.11 10.91
CA LEU A 112 -12.13 4.31 10.57
C LEU A 112 -13.64 4.13 10.84
N LEU A 113 -14.19 2.97 10.47
CA LEU A 113 -15.60 2.63 10.72
C LEU A 113 -15.97 2.53 12.22
N ARG A 114 -15.01 2.25 13.11
CA ARG A 114 -15.27 2.20 14.57
C ARG A 114 -15.08 3.54 15.26
N VAL A 115 -14.22 4.38 14.69
CA VAL A 115 -13.68 5.55 15.35
C VAL A 115 -14.43 6.82 14.94
N ILE A 116 -15.01 6.85 13.74
CA ILE A 116 -15.71 8.02 13.20
C ILE A 116 -17.21 7.83 13.34
N ASP A 117 -17.89 8.83 13.91
CA ASP A 117 -19.34 8.86 13.97
C ASP A 117 -19.96 8.83 12.57
N LYS A 118 -21.05 8.07 12.41
CA LYS A 118 -21.68 7.80 11.10
C LYS A 118 -22.04 9.08 10.34
N GLU A 119 -22.41 10.14 11.06
CA GLU A 119 -22.77 11.46 10.50
C GLU A 119 -21.61 12.12 9.75
N TYR A 120 -20.37 11.95 10.25
CA TYR A 120 -19.17 12.56 9.66
C TYR A 120 -18.46 11.64 8.67
N MET A 121 -18.88 10.39 8.57
CA MET A 121 -18.20 9.36 7.77
C MET A 121 -18.08 9.74 6.29
N GLY A 122 -19.13 10.33 5.71
CA GLY A 122 -19.11 10.81 4.33
C GLY A 122 -18.07 11.91 4.10
N ARG A 123 -17.96 12.86 5.03
CA ARG A 123 -17.00 13.97 4.96
C ARG A 123 -15.58 13.47 5.12
N VAL A 124 -15.33 12.60 6.11
CA VAL A 124 -13.99 12.05 6.36
C VAL A 124 -13.52 11.15 5.21
N ARG A 125 -14.39 10.29 4.66
CA ARG A 125 -14.05 9.50 3.47
C ARG A 125 -13.81 10.38 2.25
N GLY A 126 -14.61 11.42 2.06
CA GLY A 126 -14.41 12.41 0.99
C GLY A 126 -13.05 13.07 1.08
N THR A 127 -12.66 13.54 2.27
CA THR A 127 -11.33 14.15 2.50
C THR A 127 -10.19 13.16 2.31
N ILE A 128 -10.29 11.94 2.84
CA ILE A 128 -9.26 10.90 2.65
C ILE A 128 -9.09 10.56 1.17
N SER A 129 -10.21 10.42 0.44
CA SER A 129 -10.20 10.14 -1.00
C SER A 129 -9.60 11.29 -1.80
N ALA A 130 -9.97 12.54 -1.48
CA ALA A 130 -9.42 13.73 -2.12
C ALA A 130 -7.90 13.85 -1.89
N ILE A 131 -7.41 13.55 -0.68
CA ILE A 131 -5.98 13.51 -0.38
C ILE A 131 -5.32 12.39 -1.20
N SER A 132 -5.85 11.17 -1.11
CA SER A 132 -5.28 9.99 -1.80
C SER A 132 -5.17 10.20 -3.31
N ASN A 133 -6.23 10.72 -3.95
CA ASN A 133 -6.26 10.94 -5.39
C ASN A 133 -5.53 12.22 -5.81
N GLY A 134 -5.59 13.28 -5.01
CA GLY A 134 -4.85 14.51 -5.27
C GLY A 134 -3.33 14.28 -5.28
N LEU A 135 -2.83 13.39 -4.41
CA LEU A 135 -1.44 12.95 -4.43
C LEU A 135 -1.06 12.18 -5.69
N VAL A 136 -1.97 11.37 -6.25
CA VAL A 136 -1.77 10.73 -7.55
C VAL A 136 -1.67 11.79 -8.65
N THR A 137 -2.50 12.83 -8.62
CA THR A 137 -2.47 13.92 -9.62
C THR A 137 -1.17 14.72 -9.58
N PHE A 138 -0.63 15.02 -8.39
CA PHE A 138 0.66 15.72 -8.27
C PHE A 138 1.87 14.87 -8.69
N SER A 139 1.71 13.55 -8.72
CA SER A 139 2.79 12.63 -9.07
C SER A 139 2.90 12.34 -10.57
N VAL A 140 1.99 12.90 -11.38
CA VAL A 140 1.97 12.84 -12.86
C VAL A 140 2.37 14.21 -13.47
N LEU A 141 2.58 15.23 -12.63
CA LEU A 141 3.05 16.57 -13.00
C LEU A 141 4.56 16.67 -12.82
#